data_AF-A0AA97BLH7-F1
#
_entry.id   AF-A0AA97BLH7-F1
#
_cell.length_a   1.000
_cell.length_b   1.000
_cell.length_c   1.000
_cell.angle_alpha   90.00
_cell.angle_beta   90.00
_cell.angle_gamma   90.00
#
_symmetry.space_group_name_H-M   'P 1'
#
loop_
_entity.id
_entity.type
_entity.pdbx_description
1 polymer ?
#
loop_
_entity_poly.entity_id
_entity_poly.type
_entity_poly.pdbx_seq_one_letter_code
_entity_poly.pdbx_strand_id
1 'polypeptide(L)'
;MILDTTDVELYLKKQATCPRMKLTNFMESYSAACLYTIAIVFLLLYAIMQFLYRSEAHPSAQLTEFMMLAVYPASFSAILLTFTLLFFSGWLPRYNAMMSVDDIQRIYASLNREYGEMHYPPADERPAIDYLNTLIETAIPMDVTHLRRARQLMHRDTKADDLRARSISAASELLKVSQSIVISTQAQENDDKHISEVSGNIALVNKNET
;
A
#
# COMPACT_ATOMS: atom_id res chain seq x y z
N MET A 1 20.98 12.62 8.75
CA MET A 1 21.23 12.61 10.20
C MET A 1 21.40 11.15 10.62
N ILE A 2 22.55 10.78 11.18
CA ILE A 2 22.81 9.41 11.63
C ILE A 2 22.25 9.35 13.05
N LEU A 3 21.11 8.69 13.27
CA LEU A 3 20.62 8.44 14.62
C LEU A 3 21.70 7.69 15.39
N ASP A 4 22.05 8.19 16.58
CA ASP A 4 23.00 7.52 17.44
C ASP A 4 22.41 6.18 17.90
N THR A 5 23.18 5.09 17.76
CA THR A 5 22.69 3.72 18.03
C THR A 5 22.10 3.56 19.43
N THR A 6 22.64 4.32 20.39
CA THR A 6 22.18 4.37 21.78
C THR A 6 20.76 4.92 21.94
N ASP A 7 20.39 5.95 21.17
CA ASP A 7 19.06 6.59 21.27
C ASP A 7 17.96 5.69 20.72
N VAL A 8 18.27 4.94 19.65
CA VAL A 8 17.38 3.93 19.08
C VAL A 8 17.14 2.80 20.07
N GLU A 9 18.19 2.28 20.71
CA GLU A 9 18.07 1.23 21.72
C GLU A 9 17.23 1.68 22.93
N LEU A 10 17.46 2.91 23.40
CA LEU A 10 16.69 3.48 24.50
C LEU A 10 15.21 3.64 24.14
N TYR A 11 14.92 4.10 22.92
CA TYR A 11 13.56 4.19 22.40
C TYR A 11 12.87 2.83 22.35
N LEU A 12 13.53 1.82 21.79
CA LEU A 12 12.98 0.45 21.68
C LEU A 12 12.70 -0.15 23.07
N LYS A 13 13.56 0.10 24.05
CA LYS A 13 13.33 -0.32 25.44
C LYS A 13 12.12 0.38 26.07
N LYS A 14 11.94 1.68 25.82
CA LYS A 14 10.78 2.44 26.27
C LYS A 14 9.49 1.95 25.61
N GLN A 15 9.54 1.62 24.32
CA GLN A 15 8.44 1.04 23.56
C GLN A 15 8.01 -0.31 24.15
N ALA A 16 8.96 -1.20 24.43
CA ALA A 16 8.70 -2.53 24.99
C ALA A 16 8.08 -2.50 26.39
N THR A 17 8.45 -1.51 27.22
CA THR A 17 7.94 -1.37 28.60
C THR A 17 6.60 -0.65 28.69
N CYS A 18 6.09 -0.10 27.59
CA CYS A 18 4.84 0.65 27.59
C CYS A 18 3.62 -0.21 27.99
N PRO A 19 2.71 0.28 28.85
CA PRO A 19 1.50 -0.46 29.22
C PRO A 19 0.62 -0.85 28.03
N ARG A 20 0.59 -0.02 26.98
CA ARG A 20 -0.12 -0.31 25.73
C ARG A 20 0.48 -1.51 24.98
N MET A 21 1.79 -1.73 25.10
CA MET A 21 2.45 -2.92 24.56
C MET A 21 1.97 -4.18 25.28
N LYS A 22 1.83 -4.14 26.62
CA LYS A 22 1.30 -5.28 27.39
C LYS A 22 -0.12 -5.64 26.97
N LEU A 23 -0.97 -4.63 26.73
CA LEU A 23 -2.32 -4.85 26.22
C LEU A 23 -2.29 -5.45 24.81
N THR A 24 -1.45 -4.93 23.92
CA THR A 24 -1.31 -5.45 22.56
C THR A 24 -0.87 -6.91 22.57
N ASN A 25 0.18 -7.24 23.34
CA ASN A 25 0.65 -8.61 23.51
C ASN A 25 -0.42 -9.54 24.09
N PHE A 26 -1.27 -9.05 25.01
CA PHE A 26 -2.40 -9.82 25.50
C PHE A 26 -3.43 -10.07 24.40
N MET A 27 -3.80 -9.05 23.62
CA MET A 27 -4.77 -9.16 22.52
C MET A 27 -4.25 -10.05 21.37
N GLU A 28 -2.93 -10.13 21.17
CA GLU A 28 -2.28 -11.03 20.21
C GLU A 28 -2.02 -12.44 20.76
N SER A 29 -2.18 -12.64 22.07
CA SER A 29 -1.89 -13.92 22.71
C SER A 29 -2.87 -15.01 22.30
N TYR A 30 -2.43 -16.26 22.45
CA TYR A 30 -3.25 -17.44 22.17
C TYR A 30 -4.56 -17.45 22.98
N SER A 31 -4.56 -16.92 24.21
CA SER A 31 -5.77 -16.87 25.04
C SER A 31 -6.81 -15.90 24.47
N ALA A 32 -6.38 -14.72 23.99
CA ALA A 32 -7.25 -13.79 23.29
C ALA A 32 -7.77 -14.38 21.98
N ALA A 33 -6.92 -15.07 21.20
CA ALA A 33 -7.34 -15.77 19.99
C ALA A 33 -8.43 -16.82 20.28
N CYS A 34 -8.33 -17.57 21.37
CA CYS A 34 -9.37 -18.51 21.81
C CYS A 34 -10.68 -17.77 22.14
N LEU A 35 -10.61 -16.66 22.88
CA LEU A 35 -11.79 -15.84 23.22
C LEU A 35 -12.48 -15.31 21.97
N TYR A 36 -11.74 -14.82 20.98
CA TYR A 36 -12.31 -14.35 19.72
C TYR A 36 -12.97 -15.48 18.92
N THR A 37 -12.34 -16.66 18.90
CA THR A 37 -12.89 -17.83 18.22
C THR A 37 -14.22 -18.25 18.84
N ILE A 38 -14.30 -18.30 20.17
CA ILE A 38 -15.53 -18.60 20.90
C ILE A 38 -16.60 -17.54 20.61
N ALA A 39 -16.24 -16.25 20.62
CA ALA A 39 -17.16 -15.16 20.32
C ALA A 39 -17.72 -15.24 18.88
N ILE A 40 -16.89 -15.58 17.89
CA ILE A 40 -17.30 -15.77 16.50
C ILE A 40 -18.27 -16.95 16.38
N VAL A 41 -17.94 -18.10 16.98
CA VAL A 41 -18.81 -19.28 16.95
C VAL A 41 -20.16 -18.97 17.60
N PHE A 42 -20.16 -18.27 18.74
CA PHE A 42 -21.39 -17.89 19.43
C PHE A 42 -22.26 -16.96 18.59
N LEU A 43 -21.67 -15.94 17.94
CA LEU A 43 -22.39 -15.05 17.05
C LEU A 43 -22.96 -15.77 15.83
N LEU A 44 -22.21 -16.72 15.27
CA LEU A 44 -22.67 -17.52 14.13
C LEU A 44 -23.86 -18.40 14.52
N LEU A 45 -23.79 -19.06 15.67
CA LEU A 45 -24.92 -19.83 16.22
C LEU A 45 -26.12 -18.94 16.50
N TYR A 46 -25.92 -17.76 17.11
CA TYR A 46 -27.00 -16.79 17.35
C TYR A 46 -27.63 -16.31 16.04
N ALA A 47 -26.84 -16.03 15.00
CA ALA A 47 -27.33 -15.61 13.70
C ALA A 47 -28.18 -16.71 13.03
N ILE A 48 -27.75 -17.98 13.11
CA ILE A 48 -28.53 -19.12 12.63
C ILE A 48 -29.85 -19.22 13.40
N MET A 49 -29.82 -19.13 14.73
CA MET A 49 -31.02 -19.20 15.56
C MET A 49 -31.98 -18.02 15.30
N GLN A 50 -31.46 -16.81 15.05
CA GLN A 50 -32.27 -15.66 14.62
C GLN A 50 -32.94 -15.92 13.26
N PHE A 51 -32.21 -16.50 12.31
CA PHE A 51 -32.77 -16.84 11.01
C PHE A 51 -33.91 -17.86 11.14
N LEU A 52 -33.70 -18.91 11.93
CA LEU A 52 -34.73 -19.92 12.22
C LEU A 52 -35.95 -19.29 12.91
N TYR A 53 -35.73 -18.50 13.96
CA TYR A 53 -36.78 -17.78 14.70
C TYR A 53 -37.62 -16.87 13.77
N ARG A 54 -36.99 -16.15 12.84
CA ARG A 54 -37.71 -15.29 11.89
C ARG A 54 -38.41 -16.07 10.78
N SER A 55 -37.97 -17.29 10.48
CA SER A 55 -38.60 -18.15 9.47
C SER A 55 -39.83 -18.89 10.01
N GLU A 56 -39.97 -19.00 11.33
CA GLU A 56 -41.15 -19.60 11.98
C GLU A 56 -42.29 -18.59 12.07
N ALA A 57 -43.47 -18.95 11.56
CA ALA A 57 -44.67 -18.12 11.64
C ALA A 57 -45.21 -17.99 13.09
N HIS A 58 -44.99 -19.01 13.92
CA HIS A 58 -45.41 -19.06 15.32
C HIS A 58 -44.31 -19.69 16.19
N PRO A 59 -43.29 -18.90 16.60
CA PRO A 59 -42.22 -19.42 17.43
C PRO A 59 -42.74 -19.86 18.79
N SER A 60 -42.19 -20.95 19.32
CA SER A 60 -42.56 -21.43 20.66
C SER A 60 -42.20 -20.40 21.75
N ALA A 61 -42.94 -20.40 22.86
CA ALA A 61 -42.65 -19.52 24.01
C ALA A 61 -41.23 -19.72 24.56
N GLN A 62 -40.78 -20.99 24.63
CA GLN A 62 -39.43 -21.35 25.08
C GLN A 62 -38.34 -20.80 24.14
N LEU A 63 -38.56 -20.88 22.82
CA LEU A 63 -37.64 -20.30 21.84
C LEU A 63 -37.58 -18.78 21.99
N THR A 64 -38.72 -18.13 22.21
CA THR A 64 -38.80 -16.68 22.39
C THR A 64 -38.04 -16.22 23.63
N GLU A 65 -38.21 -16.89 24.78
CA GLU A 65 -37.47 -16.61 26.01
C GLU A 65 -35.95 -16.84 25.84
N PHE A 66 -35.58 -17.95 25.19
CA PHE A 66 -34.18 -18.23 24.87
C PHE A 66 -33.56 -17.14 23.99
N MET A 67 -34.26 -16.70 22.94
CA MET A 67 -33.77 -15.65 22.04
C MET A 67 -33.58 -14.33 22.77
N MET A 68 -34.49 -13.95 23.68
CA MET A 68 -34.34 -12.74 24.50
C MET A 68 -33.11 -12.81 25.41
N LEU A 69 -32.84 -13.97 26.01
CA LEU A 69 -31.64 -14.16 26.84
C LEU A 69 -30.36 -14.21 26.01
N ALA A 70 -30.40 -14.83 24.83
CA ALA A 70 -29.24 -15.01 23.95
C ALA A 70 -28.75 -13.68 23.34
N VAL A 71 -29.59 -12.65 23.27
CA VAL A 71 -29.20 -11.30 22.83
C VAL A 71 -28.07 -10.73 23.67
N TYR A 72 -28.05 -10.94 24.99
CA TYR A 72 -27.02 -10.38 25.87
C TYR A 72 -25.60 -10.91 25.55
N PRO A 73 -25.32 -12.22 25.58
CA PRO A 73 -24.00 -12.75 25.24
C PRO A 73 -23.64 -12.52 23.77
N ALA A 74 -24.61 -12.51 22.85
CA ALA A 74 -24.35 -12.19 21.44
C ALA A 74 -23.90 -10.74 21.28
N SER A 75 -24.59 -9.80 21.93
CA SER A 75 -24.23 -8.38 21.90
C SER A 75 -22.86 -8.15 22.52
N PHE A 76 -22.56 -8.78 23.66
CA PHE A 76 -21.24 -8.71 24.27
C PHE A 76 -20.13 -9.22 23.32
N SER A 77 -20.36 -10.36 22.67
CA SER A 77 -19.44 -10.93 21.70
C SER A 77 -19.21 -10.00 20.50
N ALA A 78 -20.29 -9.40 19.96
CA ALA A 78 -20.20 -8.43 18.87
C ALA A 78 -19.39 -7.19 19.26
N ILE A 79 -19.61 -6.65 20.46
CA ILE A 79 -18.88 -5.49 20.98
C ILE A 79 -17.39 -5.84 21.15
N LEU A 80 -17.07 -7.00 21.73
CA LEU A 80 -15.70 -7.46 21.92
C LEU A 80 -14.94 -7.57 20.60
N LEU A 81 -15.55 -8.19 19.58
CA LEU A 81 -14.94 -8.33 18.26
C LEU A 81 -14.81 -6.99 17.54
N THR A 82 -15.83 -6.13 17.63
CA THR A 82 -15.78 -4.79 17.03
C THR A 82 -14.67 -3.94 17.67
N PHE A 83 -14.55 -3.97 19.00
CA PHE A 83 -13.47 -3.30 19.71
C PHE A 83 -12.11 -3.81 19.25
N THR A 84 -11.94 -5.14 19.15
CA THR A 84 -10.70 -5.77 18.70
C THR A 84 -10.33 -5.33 17.27
N LEU A 85 -11.30 -5.31 16.36
CA LEU A 85 -11.09 -4.82 14.99
C LEU A 85 -10.68 -3.34 14.98
N LEU A 86 -11.35 -2.49 15.76
CA LEU A 86 -11.02 -1.06 15.85
C LEU A 86 -9.63 -0.82 16.47
N PHE A 87 -9.27 -1.64 17.46
CA PHE A 87 -7.96 -1.62 18.14
C PHE A 87 -6.81 -1.90 17.18
N PHE A 88 -6.90 -2.97 16.38
CA PHE A 88 -5.85 -3.35 15.42
C PHE A 88 -5.88 -2.55 14.12
N SER A 89 -7.04 -2.02 13.72
CA SER A 89 -7.15 -1.18 12.52
C SER A 89 -6.65 0.25 12.72
N GLY A 90 -6.39 0.66 13.97
CA GLY A 90 -5.87 1.98 14.28
C GLY A 90 -6.95 3.08 14.36
N TRP A 91 -8.22 2.69 14.52
CA TRP A 91 -9.35 3.64 14.50
C TRP A 91 -9.70 4.18 15.89
N LEU A 92 -9.16 3.59 16.96
CA LEU A 92 -9.41 4.05 18.31
C LEU A 92 -8.49 5.23 18.67
N PRO A 93 -9.02 6.36 19.15
CA PRO A 93 -8.18 7.42 19.64
C PRO A 93 -7.39 6.92 20.86
N ARG A 94 -6.05 6.96 20.81
CA ARG A 94 -5.10 6.63 21.90
C ARG A 94 -5.00 5.17 22.32
N TYR A 95 -5.92 4.30 21.92
CA TYR A 95 -5.94 2.88 22.30
C TYR A 95 -5.56 1.95 21.15
N ASN A 96 -4.84 2.42 20.15
CA ASN A 96 -4.45 1.56 19.02
C ASN A 96 -3.41 0.52 19.43
N ALA A 97 -3.41 -0.60 18.71
CA ALA A 97 -2.39 -1.64 18.80
C ALA A 97 -0.99 -1.05 18.61
N MET A 98 -0.13 -1.29 19.60
CA MET A 98 1.22 -0.75 19.63
C MET A 98 2.15 -1.68 18.84
N MET A 99 3.12 -1.13 18.13
CA MET A 99 4.02 -1.95 17.32
C MET A 99 5.12 -2.54 18.18
N SER A 100 5.31 -3.86 18.11
CA SER A 100 6.42 -4.54 18.79
C SER A 100 7.77 -4.05 18.27
N VAL A 101 8.82 -4.25 19.06
CA VAL A 101 10.20 -3.91 18.65
C VAL A 101 10.59 -4.67 17.38
N ASP A 102 10.21 -5.95 17.30
CA ASP A 102 10.47 -6.80 16.14
C ASP A 102 9.74 -6.29 14.90
N ASP A 103 8.50 -5.83 15.05
CA ASP A 103 7.74 -5.24 13.92
C ASP A 103 8.41 -3.97 13.42
N ILE A 104 8.82 -3.08 14.34
CA ILE A 104 9.52 -1.84 13.99
C ILE A 104 10.79 -2.17 13.18
N GLN A 105 11.61 -3.11 13.66
CA GLN A 105 12.83 -3.55 12.96
C GLN A 105 12.52 -4.14 11.58
N ARG A 106 11.50 -4.99 11.47
CA ARG A 106 11.06 -5.58 10.20
C ARG A 106 10.63 -4.52 9.20
N ILE A 107 9.95 -3.46 9.65
CA ILE A 107 9.48 -2.37 8.80
C ILE A 107 10.66 -1.53 8.31
N TYR A 108 11.62 -1.22 9.18
CA TYR A 108 12.85 -0.56 8.75
C TYR A 108 13.59 -1.38 7.70
N ALA A 109 13.71 -2.69 7.90
CA ALA A 109 14.34 -3.59 6.94
C ALA A 109 13.57 -3.62 5.61
N SER A 110 12.23 -3.72 5.64
CA SER A 110 11.40 -3.76 4.44
C SER A 110 11.48 -2.45 3.66
N LEU A 111 11.36 -1.31 4.34
CA LEU A 111 11.42 0.01 3.71
C LEU A 111 12.80 0.27 3.09
N ASN A 112 13.89 -0.05 3.81
CA ASN A 112 15.24 0.11 3.28
C ASN A 112 15.47 -0.73 2.03
N ARG A 113 14.97 -1.97 2.03
CA ARG A 113 15.05 -2.84 0.87
C ARG A 113 14.27 -2.27 -0.32
N GLU A 114 13.04 -1.83 -0.08
CA GLU A 114 12.15 -1.35 -1.14
C GLU A 114 12.65 -0.01 -1.73
N TYR A 115 13.25 0.88 -0.94
CA TYR A 115 13.99 2.04 -1.49
C TYR A 115 15.25 1.65 -2.25
N GLY A 116 15.91 0.55 -1.87
CA GLY A 116 17.08 0.03 -2.58
C GLY A 116 16.75 -0.60 -3.93
N GLU A 117 15.50 -1.04 -4.14
CA GLU A 117 15.01 -1.64 -5.38
C GLU A 117 14.43 -0.59 -6.37
N MET A 118 14.29 0.68 -5.96
CA MET A 118 13.77 1.76 -6.82
C MET A 118 14.78 2.18 -7.90
N HIS A 119 14.29 2.42 -9.11
CA HIS A 119 15.13 2.82 -10.25
C HIS A 119 15.44 4.32 -10.24
N TYR A 120 14.48 5.12 -9.79
CA TYR A 120 14.59 6.57 -9.64
C TYR A 120 14.25 6.95 -8.20
N PRO A 121 15.15 6.67 -7.24
CA PRO A 121 14.92 7.03 -5.85
C PRO A 121 14.72 8.54 -5.70
N PRO A 122 13.95 8.98 -4.69
CA PRO A 122 13.74 10.39 -4.41
C PRO A 122 15.09 11.11 -4.23
N ALA A 123 15.18 12.34 -4.72
CA ALA A 123 16.45 13.05 -4.90
C ALA A 123 17.21 13.34 -3.59
N ASP A 124 16.51 13.54 -2.47
CA ASP A 124 17.15 13.92 -1.21
C ASP A 124 16.60 13.23 0.05
N GLU A 125 15.50 12.46 -0.02
CA GLU A 125 14.81 12.00 1.20
C GLU A 125 14.19 10.61 1.01
N ARG A 126 14.28 9.77 2.05
CA ARG A 126 13.55 8.50 2.13
C ARG A 126 12.36 8.76 3.06
N PRO A 127 11.28 9.42 2.60
CA PRO A 127 10.32 10.06 3.50
C PRO A 127 9.62 9.09 4.44
N ALA A 128 9.44 7.82 4.05
CA ALA A 128 8.90 6.81 4.96
C ALA A 128 9.88 6.49 6.11
N ILE A 129 11.18 6.45 5.84
CA ILE A 129 12.24 6.21 6.85
C ILE A 129 12.45 7.48 7.68
N ASP A 130 12.49 8.65 7.06
CA ASP A 130 12.65 9.93 7.76
C ASP A 130 11.48 10.21 8.71
N TYR A 131 10.27 9.83 8.30
CA TYR A 131 9.11 9.83 9.18
C TYR A 131 9.32 8.96 10.44
N LEU A 132 9.79 7.72 10.26
CA LEU A 132 10.05 6.84 11.40
C LEU A 132 11.20 7.34 12.28
N ASN A 133 12.26 7.90 11.68
CA ASN A 133 13.37 8.53 12.41
C ASN A 133 12.86 9.70 13.27
N THR A 134 12.00 10.55 12.71
CA THR A 134 11.37 11.67 13.43
C THR A 134 10.59 11.17 14.64
N LEU A 135 9.87 10.05 14.52
CA LEU A 135 9.13 9.46 15.66
C LEU A 135 10.06 8.97 16.76
N ILE A 136 11.22 8.40 16.40
CA ILE A 136 12.23 7.97 17.37
C ILE A 136 12.84 9.17 18.08
N GLU A 137 13.27 10.18 17.33
CA GLU A 137 13.87 11.42 17.86
C GLU A 137 12.91 12.18 18.79
N THR A 138 11.63 12.21 18.45
CA THR A 138 10.58 12.84 19.28
C THR A 138 10.06 11.93 20.40
N ALA A 139 10.58 10.70 20.51
CA ALA A 139 10.17 9.68 21.47
C ALA A 139 8.65 9.40 21.48
N ILE A 140 7.99 9.54 20.31
CA ILE A 140 6.57 9.24 20.13
C ILE A 140 6.40 7.72 20.01
N PRO A 141 5.54 7.09 20.83
CA PRO A 141 5.31 5.65 20.76
C PRO A 141 4.69 5.23 19.42
N MET A 142 5.30 4.27 18.73
CA MET A 142 4.81 3.78 17.45
C MET A 142 3.62 2.82 17.62
N ASP A 143 2.61 2.98 16.80
CA ASP A 143 1.40 2.17 16.75
C ASP A 143 1.00 1.91 15.29
N VAL A 144 -0.03 1.08 15.08
CA VAL A 144 -0.48 0.69 13.73
C VAL A 144 -0.79 1.87 12.79
N THR A 145 -1.10 3.07 13.31
CA THR A 145 -1.35 4.24 12.48
C THR A 145 -0.06 4.79 11.87
N HIS A 146 1.03 4.75 12.63
CA HIS A 146 2.37 5.14 12.18
C HIS A 146 2.87 4.19 11.09
N LEU A 147 2.65 2.88 11.24
CA LEU A 147 2.91 1.90 10.20
C LEU A 147 2.13 2.18 8.91
N ARG A 148 0.83 2.47 9.05
CA ARG A 148 -0.02 2.78 7.90
C ARG A 148 0.48 4.01 7.16
N ARG A 149 0.88 5.06 7.88
CA ARG A 149 1.44 6.28 7.30
C ARG A 149 2.78 6.03 6.60
N ALA A 150 3.69 5.28 7.21
CA ALA A 150 4.96 4.92 6.58
C ALA A 150 4.75 4.14 5.27
N ARG A 151 3.82 3.17 5.25
CA ARG A 151 3.45 2.44 4.03
C ARG A 151 2.80 3.33 2.97
N GLN A 152 1.97 4.30 3.36
CA GLN A 152 1.38 5.24 2.41
C GLN A 152 2.43 6.13 1.75
N LEU A 153 3.41 6.61 2.51
CA LEU A 153 4.54 7.35 1.96
C LEU A 153 5.32 6.49 0.96
N MET A 154 5.64 5.26 1.34
CA MET A 154 6.35 4.32 0.47
C MET A 154 5.58 4.01 -0.82
N HIS A 155 4.28 3.78 -0.71
CA HIS A 155 3.42 3.52 -1.87
C HIS A 155 3.37 4.73 -2.82
N ARG A 156 3.32 5.95 -2.28
CA ARG A 156 3.36 7.17 -3.09
C ARG A 156 4.65 7.26 -3.89
N ASP A 157 5.78 6.98 -3.25
CA ASP A 157 7.09 7.10 -3.89
C ASP A 157 7.32 5.98 -4.92
N THR A 158 6.86 4.76 -4.61
CA THR A 158 6.86 3.64 -5.58
C THR A 158 6.04 3.97 -6.81
N LYS A 159 4.87 4.59 -6.62
CA LYS A 159 4.04 5.05 -7.74
C LYS A 159 4.73 6.16 -8.53
N ALA A 160 5.45 7.06 -7.87
CA ALA A 160 6.22 8.10 -8.55
C ALA A 160 7.39 7.51 -9.36
N ASP A 161 8.08 6.50 -8.83
CA ASP A 161 9.14 5.75 -9.53
C ASP A 161 8.60 5.07 -10.80
N ASP A 162 7.50 4.32 -10.69
CA ASP A 162 6.84 3.67 -11.83
C ASP A 162 6.38 4.69 -12.89
N LEU A 163 5.79 5.82 -12.46
CA LEU A 163 5.40 6.89 -13.39
C LEU A 163 6.60 7.51 -14.10
N ARG A 164 7.73 7.67 -13.42
CA ARG A 164 8.96 8.22 -14.00
C ARG A 164 9.63 7.23 -14.96
N ALA A 165 9.64 5.94 -14.62
CA ALA A 165 10.11 4.90 -15.52
C ALA A 165 9.28 4.88 -16.82
N ARG A 166 7.96 4.96 -16.71
CA ARG A 166 7.05 5.03 -17.87
C ARG A 166 7.25 6.29 -18.70
N SER A 167 7.44 7.44 -18.06
CA SER A 167 7.63 8.70 -18.79
C SER A 167 8.96 8.71 -19.56
N ILE A 168 10.03 8.15 -18.99
CA ILE A 168 11.33 7.99 -19.65
C ILE A 168 11.21 7.00 -20.81
N SER A 169 10.51 5.87 -20.62
CA SER A 169 10.24 4.92 -21.70
C SER A 169 9.50 5.58 -22.85
N ALA A 170 8.40 6.30 -22.57
CA ALA A 170 7.62 7.02 -23.57
C ALA A 170 8.44 8.10 -24.29
N ALA A 171 9.26 8.88 -23.57
CA ALA A 171 10.15 9.86 -24.17
C ALA A 171 11.18 9.21 -25.10
N SER A 172 11.70 8.04 -24.73
CA SER A 172 12.63 7.28 -25.57
C SER A 172 11.96 6.73 -26.84
N GLU A 173 10.71 6.30 -26.75
CA GLU A 173 9.92 5.86 -27.91
C GLU A 173 9.61 7.04 -28.84
N LEU A 174 9.20 8.19 -28.30
CA LEU A 174 8.98 9.40 -29.09
C LEU A 174 10.25 9.87 -29.80
N LEU A 175 11.41 9.79 -29.15
CA LEU A 175 12.69 10.08 -29.78
C LEU A 175 13.00 9.11 -30.92
N LYS A 176 12.79 7.81 -30.74
CA LYS A 176 12.97 6.80 -31.80
C LYS A 176 12.04 7.05 -32.98
N VAL A 177 10.76 7.35 -32.71
CA VAL A 177 9.78 7.69 -33.74
C VAL A 177 10.22 8.95 -34.48
N SER A 178 10.56 10.02 -33.76
CA SER A 178 11.06 11.27 -34.36
C SER A 178 12.30 11.03 -35.24
N GLN A 179 13.27 10.25 -34.78
CA GLN A 179 14.44 9.89 -35.57
C GLN A 179 14.07 9.08 -36.83
N SER A 180 13.16 8.11 -36.72
CA SER A 180 12.70 7.35 -37.90
C SER A 180 11.95 8.22 -38.91
N ILE A 181 11.18 9.20 -38.45
CA ILE A 181 10.52 10.20 -39.31
C ILE A 181 11.57 11.06 -40.01
N VAL A 182 12.56 11.59 -39.29
CA VAL A 182 13.62 12.41 -39.91
C VAL A 182 14.39 11.63 -40.98
N ILE A 183 14.73 10.36 -40.71
CA ILE A 183 15.42 9.49 -41.67
C ILE A 183 14.55 9.21 -42.90
N SER A 184 13.26 8.94 -42.72
CA SER A 184 12.34 8.68 -43.85
C SER A 184 12.08 9.95 -44.69
N THR A 185 11.96 11.12 -44.06
CA THR A 185 11.83 12.40 -44.79
C THR A 185 13.09 12.74 -45.58
N GLN A 186 14.30 12.48 -45.04
CA GLN A 186 15.56 12.68 -45.76
C GLN A 186 15.76 11.70 -46.91
N ALA A 187 15.30 10.45 -46.77
CA ALA A 187 15.32 9.47 -47.86
C ALA A 187 14.40 9.92 -49.02
N GLN A 188 13.24 10.49 -48.69
CA GLN A 188 12.27 10.96 -49.68
C GLN A 188 12.70 12.27 -50.38
N GLU A 189 13.35 13.19 -49.65
CA GLU A 189 13.91 14.43 -50.24
C GLU A 189 15.11 14.16 -51.17
N ASN A 190 15.90 13.10 -50.91
CA ASN A 190 16.96 12.67 -51.82
C ASN A 190 16.41 11.96 -53.07
N ASP A 191 15.33 11.20 -52.98
CA ASP A 191 14.67 10.60 -54.14
C ASP A 191 14.02 11.66 -55.04
N ASP A 192 13.37 12.67 -54.45
CA ASP A 192 12.75 13.77 -55.21
C ASP A 192 13.79 14.68 -55.90
N LYS A 193 14.96 14.90 -55.28
CA LYS A 193 16.09 15.57 -55.95
C LYS A 193 16.67 14.74 -57.09
N HIS A 194 16.76 13.43 -56.94
CA HIS A 194 17.27 12.55 -57.99
C HIS A 194 16.30 12.45 -59.18
N ILE A 195 14.99 12.59 -58.96
CA ILE A 195 14.00 12.69 -60.04
C ILE A 195 14.06 14.07 -60.74
N SER A 196 14.29 15.15 -59.97
CA SER A 196 14.45 16.51 -60.51
C SER A 196 15.71 16.69 -61.38
N GLU A 197 16.86 16.13 -60.97
CA GLU A 197 18.09 16.16 -61.79
C GLU A 197 17.99 15.27 -63.04
N VAL A 198 17.26 14.15 -62.98
CA VAL A 198 17.04 13.28 -64.15
C VAL A 198 16.06 13.91 -65.15
N SER A 199 15.12 14.76 -64.71
CA SER A 199 14.19 15.48 -65.60
C SER A 199 14.80 16.71 -66.29
N GLY A 200 15.99 17.16 -65.88
CA GLY A 200 16.68 18.33 -66.47
C GLY A 200 17.51 18.06 -67.74
N ASN A 201 17.71 16.79 -68.12
CA ASN A 201 18.61 16.38 -69.21
C ASN A 201 17.92 15.68 -70.39
N ILE A 202 16.66 16.03 -70.70
CA ILE A 202 16.05 15.62 -71.97
C ILE A 202 16.57 16.54 -73.08
N ALA A 203 17.62 16.10 -73.78
CA ALA A 203 18.05 16.71 -75.03
C ALA A 203 16.90 16.65 -76.05
N LEU A 204 16.38 17.81 -76.45
CA LEU A 204 15.51 17.93 -77.61
C LEU A 204 16.31 17.51 -78.86
N VAL A 205 16.11 16.26 -79.28
CA VAL A 205 16.61 15.75 -80.56
C VAL A 205 15.95 16.54 -81.68
N ASN A 206 16.74 17.43 -82.28
CA ASN A 206 16.41 18.13 -83.50
C ASN A 206 16.33 17.11 -84.66
N LYS A 207 15.12 16.79 -85.13
CA LYS A 207 14.91 16.02 -86.35
C LYS A 207 14.92 16.98 -87.54
N ASN A 208 16.05 17.05 -88.21
CA ASN A 208 16.14 17.48 -89.61
C ASN A 208 16.46 16.26 -90.48
N GLU A 209 16.10 16.38 -91.77
CA GLU A 209 16.21 15.44 -92.90
C GLU A 209 14.91 14.62 -93.10
N THR A 210 14.17 14.77 -94.19
CA THR A 210 14.52 15.10 -95.59
C THR A 210 13.57 16.08 -96.26
#